data_AF-A0A4R4R744-F1
#
_entry.id   AF-A0A4R4R744-F1
#
_cell.length_a   1.000
_cell.length_b   1.000
_cell.length_c   1.000
_cell.angle_alpha   90.00
_cell.angle_beta   90.00
_cell.angle_gamma   90.00
#
_symmetry.space_group_name_H-M   'P 1'
#
loop_
_entity.id
_entity.type
_entity.pdbx_description
1 polymer ?
#
loop_
_entity_poly.entity_id
_entity_poly.type
_entity_poly.pdbx_seq_one_letter_code
_entity_poly.pdbx_strand_id
1 'polypeptide(L)'
;MLRHDLWRWPDGGVYRGVPVSNFAGWLGVSALLMGVVEPIVGWERDAPGWLVALYGVMAGMETLAFAAVFDPPDRLVAVAGGAAMGAFAAPAAVAAARRRTVPPPAARPMGRRAWRR
;
A
#
# COMPACT_ATOMS: atom_id res chain seq x y z
N MET A 1 -3.07 -16.28 15.10
CA MET A 1 -1.89 -16.03 15.97
C MET A 1 -2.27 -15.92 17.45
N LEU A 2 -3.24 -15.09 17.86
CA LEU A 2 -3.73 -15.05 19.26
C LEU A 2 -4.51 -16.30 19.70
N ARG A 3 -5.04 -17.09 18.76
CA ARG A 3 -5.94 -18.23 19.00
C ARG A 3 -5.29 -19.46 19.66
N HIS A 4 -3.95 -19.50 19.73
CA HIS A 4 -3.19 -20.62 20.31
C HIS A 4 -2.47 -20.24 21.60
N ASP A 5 -2.79 -19.09 22.20
CA ASP A 5 -2.19 -18.63 23.46
C ASP A 5 -0.66 -18.43 23.45
N LEU A 6 -0.04 -18.51 22.27
CA LEU A 6 1.40 -18.30 22.06
C LEU A 6 1.82 -16.84 22.30
N TRP A 7 0.87 -15.91 22.23
CA TRP A 7 1.08 -14.48 22.44
C TRP A 7 0.01 -13.96 23.39
N ARG A 8 0.35 -13.95 24.68
CA ARG A 8 -0.47 -13.37 25.75
C ARG A 8 0.30 -12.26 26.43
N TRP A 9 -0.42 -11.20 26.76
CA TRP A 9 0.06 -10.13 27.61
C TRP A 9 -0.51 -10.32 29.01
N PRO A 10 0.32 -10.29 30.08
CA PRO A 10 -0.14 -10.51 31.45
C PRO A 10 -1.26 -9.55 31.87
N ASP A 11 -1.14 -8.27 31.51
CA ASP A 11 -2.12 -7.23 31.84
C ASP A 11 -3.28 -7.15 30.83
N GLY A 12 -3.27 -8.00 29.81
CA GLY A 12 -4.17 -7.92 28.67
C GLY A 12 -3.99 -6.64 27.87
N GLY A 13 -5.02 -6.29 27.09
CA GLY A 13 -4.99 -5.09 26.28
C GLY A 13 -6.33 -4.76 25.66
N VAL A 14 -6.48 -3.48 25.29
CA VAL A 14 -7.75 -2.85 24.92
C VAL A 14 -8.43 -3.54 23.74
N TYR A 15 -7.65 -4.08 22.81
CA TYR A 15 -8.17 -4.73 21.62
C TYR A 15 -7.79 -6.22 21.60
N ARG A 16 -8.77 -7.10 21.86
CA ARG A 16 -8.60 -8.56 21.87
C ARG A 16 -7.46 -9.08 22.76
N GLY A 17 -7.20 -8.39 23.87
CA GLY A 17 -6.12 -8.74 24.79
C GLY A 17 -4.74 -8.26 24.35
N VAL A 18 -4.65 -7.46 23.28
CA VAL A 18 -3.41 -6.89 22.77
C VAL A 18 -3.27 -5.43 23.23
N PRO A 19 -2.16 -5.05 23.88
CA PRO A 19 -1.96 -3.69 24.36
C PRO A 19 -1.63 -2.74 23.20
N VAL A 20 -1.99 -1.46 23.39
CA VAL A 20 -1.72 -0.39 22.39
C VAL A 20 -0.24 -0.29 22.04
N SER A 21 0.65 -0.55 23.01
CA SER A 21 2.10 -0.56 22.82
C SER A 21 2.58 -1.56 21.77
N ASN A 22 1.90 -2.70 21.60
CA ASN A 22 2.25 -3.67 20.56
C ASN A 22 1.99 -3.09 19.16
N PHE A 23 0.85 -2.45 18.96
CA PHE A 23 0.53 -1.79 17.69
C PHE A 23 1.48 -0.62 17.41
N ALA A 24 1.76 0.19 18.42
CA ALA A 24 2.73 1.28 18.31
C ALA A 24 4.15 0.76 18.01
N GLY A 25 4.55 -0.36 18.60
CA GLY A 25 5.82 -1.02 18.34
C GLY A 25 5.96 -1.47 16.89
N TRP A 26 4.95 -2.17 16.35
CA TRP A 26 4.95 -2.57 14.93
C TRP A 26 4.95 -1.38 13.98
N LEU A 27 4.21 -0.32 14.31
CA LEU A 27 4.23 0.91 13.54
C LEU A 27 5.62 1.56 13.56
N GLY A 28 6.26 1.64 14.73
CA GLY A 28 7.61 2.16 14.89
C GLY A 28 8.66 1.35 14.13
N VAL A 29 8.58 0.02 14.18
CA VAL A 29 9.46 -0.87 13.39
C VAL A 29 9.24 -0.64 11.89
N SER A 30 8.00 -0.52 11.44
CA SER A 30 7.68 -0.27 10.03
C SER A 30 8.22 1.08 9.57
N ALA A 31 8.07 2.13 10.39
CA ALA A 31 8.60 3.46 10.11
C ALA A 31 10.14 3.48 10.07
N LEU A 32 10.79 2.77 11.01
CA LEU A 32 12.24 2.60 11.01
C LEU A 32 12.71 1.88 9.74
N LEU A 33 12.04 0.79 9.36
CA LEU A 33 12.38 0.05 8.14
C LEU A 33 12.23 0.93 6.91
N MET A 34 11.14 1.69 6.78
CA MET A 34 10.99 2.66 5.69
C MET A 34 12.13 3.67 5.69
N GLY A 35 12.42 4.31 6.83
CA GLY A 35 13.49 5.32 6.94
C GLY A 35 14.89 4.80 6.65
N VAL A 36 15.16 3.50 6.87
CA VAL A 36 16.45 2.86 6.55
C VAL A 36 16.50 2.38 5.10
N VAL A 37 15.43 1.77 4.59
CA VAL A 37 15.42 1.15 3.25
C VAL A 37 15.30 2.19 2.14
N GLU A 38 14.52 3.25 2.36
CA GLU A 38 14.29 4.31 1.39
C GLU A 38 15.59 4.97 0.87
N PRO A 39 16.56 5.38 1.70
CA PRO A 39 17.83 5.93 1.18
C PRO A 39 18.72 4.88 0.48
N ILE A 40 18.53 3.58 0.75
CA ILE A 40 19.31 2.50 0.12
C ILE A 40 18.79 2.22 -1.29
N VAL A 41 17.47 2.13 -1.44
CA VAL A 41 16.81 1.78 -2.71
C VAL A 41 16.62 3.03 -3.59
N GLY A 42 16.55 4.21 -2.97
CA GLY A 42 16.24 5.48 -3.62
C GLY A 42 14.74 5.74 -3.70
N TRP A 43 14.38 7.02 -3.66
CA TRP A 43 12.99 7.48 -3.82
C TRP A 43 12.69 7.73 -5.30
N GLU A 44 11.78 6.96 -5.88
CA GLU A 44 11.13 7.32 -7.16
C GLU A 44 9.82 8.06 -6.92
N ARG A 45 9.71 9.28 -7.46
CA ARG A 45 8.53 10.13 -7.27
C ARG A 45 7.26 9.52 -7.87
N ASP A 46 7.43 8.71 -8.92
CA ASP A 46 6.35 8.06 -9.65
C ASP A 46 6.47 6.55 -9.55
N ALA A 47 5.70 5.95 -8.63
CA ALA A 47 5.63 4.50 -8.53
C ALA A 47 5.12 3.87 -9.84
N PRO A 48 5.75 2.79 -10.33
CA PRO A 48 5.30 2.09 -11.53
C PRO A 48 3.88 1.54 -11.33
N GLY A 49 3.06 1.62 -12.38
CA GLY A 49 1.63 1.34 -12.28
C GLY A 49 1.27 -0.10 -11.85
N TRP A 50 2.18 -1.07 -12.00
CA TRP A 50 1.98 -2.44 -11.51
C TRP A 50 2.13 -2.54 -9.99
N LEU A 51 3.03 -1.75 -9.36
CA LEU A 51 3.14 -1.68 -7.90
C LEU A 51 1.90 -1.05 -7.29
N VAL A 52 1.37 0.00 -7.94
CA VAL A 52 0.10 0.62 -7.55
C VAL A 52 -1.05 -0.39 -7.63
N ALA A 53 -1.10 -1.19 -8.69
CA ALA A 53 -2.10 -2.24 -8.85
C ALA A 53 -1.94 -3.35 -7.79
N LEU A 54 -0.71 -3.82 -7.55
CA LEU A 54 -0.40 -4.84 -6.55
C LEU A 54 -0.83 -4.39 -5.15
N TYR A 55 -0.44 -3.17 -4.76
CA TYR A 55 -0.83 -2.57 -3.50
C TYR A 55 -2.36 -2.43 -3.38
N GLY A 56 -3.03 -1.98 -4.45
CA GLY A 56 -4.49 -1.87 -4.48
C GLY A 56 -5.21 -3.21 -4.32
N VAL A 57 -4.71 -4.27 -4.97
CA VAL A 57 -5.24 -5.63 -4.81
C VAL A 57 -5.06 -6.12 -3.38
N MET A 58 -3.87 -5.93 -2.79
CA MET A 58 -3.62 -6.27 -1.39
C MET A 58 -4.60 -5.55 -0.46
N ALA A 59 -4.74 -4.24 -0.61
CA ALA A 59 -5.67 -3.44 0.20
C ALA A 59 -7.11 -3.94 0.11
N GLY A 60 -7.59 -4.25 -1.11
CA GLY A 60 -8.94 -4.77 -1.32
C GLY A 60 -9.15 -6.16 -0.73
N MET A 61 -8.20 -7.08 -0.96
CA MET A 61 -8.27 -8.46 -0.48
C MET A 61 -8.19 -8.54 1.04
N GLU A 62 -7.29 -7.79 1.69
CA GLU A 62 -7.19 -7.76 3.15
C GLU A 62 -8.46 -7.19 3.78
N THR A 63 -9.00 -6.10 3.22
CA THR A 63 -10.27 -5.52 3.67
C THR A 63 -11.42 -6.53 3.55
N LEU A 64 -11.55 -7.19 2.39
CA LEU A 64 -12.56 -8.22 2.17
C LEU A 64 -12.39 -9.39 3.14
N ALA A 65 -11.15 -9.83 3.36
CA ALA A 65 -10.85 -10.95 4.21
C ALA A 65 -11.32 -10.70 5.65
N PHE A 66 -10.97 -9.55 6.22
CA PHE A 66 -11.45 -9.16 7.56
C PHE A 66 -12.96 -8.89 7.60
N ALA A 67 -13.55 -8.37 6.52
CA ALA A 67 -14.97 -8.04 6.51
C ALA A 67 -15.89 -9.27 6.44
N ALA A 68 -15.47 -10.33 5.73
CA ALA A 68 -16.36 -11.42 5.34
C ALA A 68 -15.76 -12.83 5.29
N VAL A 69 -14.44 -12.99 5.18
CA VAL A 69 -13.82 -14.32 4.97
C VAL A 69 -13.29 -14.93 6.26
N PHE A 70 -12.64 -14.13 7.11
CA PHE A 70 -12.13 -14.60 8.39
C PHE A 70 -13.26 -14.81 9.40
N ASP A 71 -13.13 -15.87 10.20
CA ASP A 71 -14.10 -16.25 11.22
C ASP A 71 -13.50 -16.12 12.65
N PRO A 72 -14.11 -15.31 13.54
CA PRO A 72 -15.25 -14.42 13.28
C PRO A 72 -14.85 -13.19 12.44
N PRO A 73 -15.76 -12.64 11.61
CA PRO A 73 -15.50 -11.43 10.85
C PRO A 73 -15.18 -10.25 11.76
N ASP A 74 -14.24 -9.42 11.32
CA ASP A 74 -13.68 -8.30 12.08
C ASP A 74 -13.83 -7.00 11.30
N ARG A 75 -15.07 -6.51 11.28
CA ARG A 75 -15.44 -5.32 10.51
C ARG A 75 -14.72 -4.06 10.99
N LEU A 76 -14.33 -3.99 12.26
CA LEU A 76 -13.58 -2.86 12.79
C LEU A 76 -12.17 -2.81 12.17
N VAL A 77 -11.48 -3.97 12.11
CA VAL A 77 -10.18 -4.07 11.43
C VAL A 77 -10.32 -3.84 9.93
N ALA A 78 -11.38 -4.36 9.31
CA ALA A 78 -11.64 -4.12 7.89
C ALA A 78 -11.78 -2.61 7.58
N VAL A 79 -12.54 -1.87 8.38
CA VAL A 79 -12.70 -0.42 8.19
C VAL A 79 -11.41 0.33 8.49
N ALA A 80 -10.73 0.04 9.61
CA ALA A 80 -9.50 0.73 10.00
C ALA A 80 -8.37 0.48 8.99
N GLY A 81 -8.13 -0.79 8.64
CA GLY A 81 -7.12 -1.18 7.67
C GLY A 81 -7.45 -0.69 6.26
N GLY A 82 -8.69 -0.91 5.82
CA GLY A 82 -9.16 -0.45 4.51
C GLY A 82 -9.09 1.06 4.34
N ALA A 83 -9.43 1.85 5.37
CA ALA A 83 -9.29 3.30 5.33
C ALA A 83 -7.81 3.72 5.29
N ALA A 84 -6.96 3.12 6.13
CA ALA A 84 -5.53 3.44 6.19
C ALA A 84 -4.83 3.15 4.86
N MET A 85 -5.08 1.98 4.25
CA MET A 85 -4.50 1.63 2.96
C MET A 85 -5.15 2.40 1.81
N GLY A 86 -6.47 2.56 1.86
CA GLY A 86 -7.24 3.29 0.85
C GLY A 86 -6.82 4.74 0.70
N ALA A 87 -6.42 5.40 1.79
CA ALA A 87 -5.89 6.76 1.78
C ALA A 87 -4.68 6.94 0.85
N PHE A 88 -3.88 5.89 0.64
CA PHE A 88 -2.74 5.90 -0.29
C PHE A 88 -3.07 5.24 -1.63
N ALA A 89 -3.77 4.10 -1.61
CA ALA A 89 -4.09 3.33 -2.81
C ALA A 89 -4.97 4.13 -3.79
N ALA A 90 -6.01 4.80 -3.30
CA ALA A 90 -6.97 5.52 -4.14
C ALA A 90 -6.33 6.68 -4.92
N PRO A 91 -5.63 7.66 -4.29
CA PRO A 91 -4.99 8.73 -5.05
C PRO A 91 -3.88 8.21 -5.99
N ALA A 92 -3.11 7.19 -5.58
CA ALA A 92 -2.10 6.58 -6.43
C ALA A 92 -2.70 5.92 -7.68
N ALA A 93 -3.82 5.19 -7.53
CA ALA A 93 -4.53 4.57 -8.64
C ALA A 93 -5.13 5.60 -9.59
N VAL A 94 -5.73 6.68 -9.05
CA VAL A 94 -6.26 7.80 -9.86
C VAL A 94 -5.14 8.47 -10.65
N ALA A 95 -3.99 8.75 -10.03
CA ALA A 95 -2.83 9.33 -10.71
C ALA A 95 -2.29 8.41 -11.80
N ALA A 96 -2.17 7.11 -11.52
CA ALA A 96 -1.72 6.11 -12.50
C ALA A 96 -2.67 5.98 -13.69
N ALA A 97 -3.99 6.00 -13.45
CA ALA A 97 -5.00 5.95 -14.51
C ALA A 97 -4.91 7.18 -15.42
N ARG A 98 -4.77 8.39 -14.85
CA ARG A 98 -4.61 9.63 -15.62
C ARG A 98 -3.36 9.62 -16.50
N ARG A 99 -2.25 9.07 -16.01
CA ARG A 99 -1.02 8.95 -16.81
C ARG A 99 -1.17 8.05 -18.03
N ARG A 100 -1.97 6.98 -17.93
CA ARG A 100 -2.26 6.09 -19.07
C ARG A 100 -3.10 6.76 -20.16
N THR A 101 -3.89 7.77 -19.81
CA THR A 101 -4.76 8.49 -20.76
C THR A 101 -4.06 9.60 -21.55
N VAL A 102 -2.85 10.01 -21.15
CA VAL A 102 -2.09 11.04 -21.88
C VAL A 102 -1.41 10.38 -23.09
N PRO A 103 -1.75 10.76 -24.34
CA PRO A 103 -1.08 10.22 -25.51
C PRO A 103 0.42 10.57 -25.46
N PRO A 104 1.32 9.69 -25.94
CA PRO A 104 2.73 10.06 -26.07
C PRO A 104 2.85 11.32 -26.95
N PRO A 105 3.76 12.25 -26.61
CA PRO A 105 3.96 13.45 -27.42
C PRO A 105 4.22 13.02 -28.87
N ALA A 106 3.49 13.62 -29.81
CA ALA A 106 3.62 13.32 -31.23
C ALA A 106 5.11 13.38 -31.62
N ALA A 107 5.62 12.29 -32.19
CA ALA A 107 6.99 12.24 -32.67
C ALA A 107 7.23 13.45 -33.58
N ARG A 108 8.18 14.31 -33.21
CA ARG A 108 8.59 15.44 -34.04
C ARG A 108 8.93 14.87 -35.42
N PRO A 109 8.32 15.36 -36.52
CA PRO A 109 8.64 14.86 -37.84
C PRO A 109 10.13 15.09 -38.08
N MET A 110 10.88 13.98 -38.15
CA MET A 110 12.29 13.98 -38.47
C MET A 110 12.40 14.46 -39.91
N GLY A 111 12.66 15.76 -40.07
CA GLY A 111 12.64 16.44 -41.34
C GLY A 111 13.53 15.73 -42.34
N ARG A 112 12.93 15.19 -43.41
CA ARG A 112 13.62 14.75 -44.62
C ARG A 112 14.29 15.96 -45.28
N ARG A 113 15.45 16.40 -44.76
CA ARG A 113 16.32 17.39 -45.39
C ARG A 113 17.77 16.89 -45.34
N ALA A 114 18.03 15.74 -45.95
CA ALA A 114 19.42 15.28 -46.12
C ALA A 114 19.60 14.33 -47.31
N TRP A 115 18.88 14.53 -48.42
CA TRP A 115 19.13 13.78 -49.68
C TRP A 115 19.05 14.74 -50.87
N ARG A 116 19.97 15.71 -50.92
CA ARG A 116 20.36 16.46 -52.13
C ARG A 116 21.81 16.90 -51.95
N ARG A 117 22.76 16.04 -52.33
CA ARG A 117 24.06 16.41 -52.89
C ARG A 117 24.42 15.36 -53.92
#